data_AF-A0A2G3JZR5-F1
#
_entry.id   AF-A0A2G3JZR5-F1
#
_cell.length_a   1.000
_cell.length_b   1.000
_cell.length_c   1.000
_cell.angle_alpha   90.00
_cell.angle_beta   90.00
_cell.angle_gamma   90.00
#
_symmetry.space_group_name_H-M   'P 1'
#
loop_
_entity.id
_entity.type
_entity.pdbx_description
1 polymer ?
#
loop_
_entity_poly.entity_id
_entity_poly.type
_entity_poly.pdbx_seq_one_letter_code
_entity_poly.pdbx_strand_id
1 'polypeptide(L)'
;MLGPDQPLIEFFSQPSGLSPEAENVQNLRTGYYTFSCAGKREDWIKVYVRAEYGSLMTGKPVYPQFNDRLHVSDKPLKAMRGVAIRLGWDFGLTPACIVTQLTPRGQLRVLREFIAERMGVEQFTRDVVKPQLRALYPEWTLEWDEDQAEWEQITGWGDPAGVAASDTDEKTCFSILRDEGLDITPTRTNAPIARIGAVESFLVRMVDGEPALLLDPSCKTLRKGFNGGYQLRKMQVAGEERYTEKPDKNRFSHPHDALQYVALGHNGNPGAERQSDRPKILGARGYKAV
;
A
#
# COMPACT_ATOMS: atom_id res chain seq x y z
N MET A 1 48.51 24.35 11.50
CA MET A 1 47.26 25.04 11.83
C MET A 1 46.76 25.69 10.56
N LEU A 2 45.48 25.57 10.24
CA LEU A 2 44.85 26.32 9.16
C LEU A 2 44.89 27.82 9.51
N GLY A 3 45.02 28.69 8.51
CA GLY A 3 44.97 30.14 8.73
C GLY A 3 43.63 30.57 9.33
N PRO A 4 43.56 31.71 10.03
CA PRO A 4 42.36 32.16 10.74
C PRO A 4 41.10 32.26 9.86
N ASP A 5 41.26 32.41 8.54
CA ASP A 5 40.15 32.58 7.59
C ASP A 5 40.07 31.46 6.54
N GLN A 6 40.74 30.32 6.73
CA GLN A 6 40.75 29.26 5.72
C GLN A 6 39.56 28.29 5.92
N PRO A 7 38.55 28.30 5.03
CA PRO A 7 37.48 27.31 5.10
C PRO A 7 38.04 25.92 4.83
N LEU A 8 37.71 24.97 5.70
CA LEU A 8 38.16 23.56 5.59
C LEU A 8 37.50 22.85 4.40
N ILE A 9 36.21 23.11 4.18
CA ILE A 9 35.38 22.55 3.13
C ILE A 9 34.33 23.62 2.80
N GLU A 10 34.14 23.89 1.51
CA GLU A 10 33.02 24.69 1.01
C GLU A 10 32.04 23.74 0.31
N PHE A 11 30.78 23.75 0.76
CA PHE A 11 29.74 22.95 0.14
C PHE A 11 29.17 23.72 -1.05
N PHE A 12 29.32 23.15 -2.24
CA PHE A 12 28.79 23.73 -3.46
C PHE A 12 27.50 23.00 -3.89
N SER A 13 26.37 23.70 -3.82
CA SER A 13 25.08 23.19 -4.29
C SER A 13 24.89 23.60 -5.74
N GLN A 14 24.93 22.63 -6.65
CA GLN A 14 24.67 22.91 -8.07
C GLN A 14 23.23 23.42 -8.26
N PRO A 15 23.03 24.53 -9.00
CA PRO A 15 21.69 25.03 -9.33
C PRO A 15 20.99 24.12 -10.34
N SER A 16 19.65 24.17 -10.35
CA SER A 16 18.83 23.43 -11.30
C SER A 16 19.14 23.82 -12.75
N GLY A 17 19.22 22.84 -13.66
CA GLY A 17 19.35 23.07 -15.10
C GLY A 17 18.15 23.80 -15.74
N LEU A 18 17.05 23.97 -15.00
CA LEU A 18 15.89 24.77 -15.42
C LEU A 18 15.90 26.19 -14.83
N SER A 19 16.86 26.51 -13.95
CA SER A 19 16.95 27.85 -13.37
C SER A 19 17.76 28.80 -14.27
N PRO A 20 17.55 30.12 -14.15
CA PRO A 20 18.37 31.11 -14.84
C PRO A 20 19.86 31.02 -14.52
N GLU A 21 20.21 30.47 -13.35
CA GLU A 21 21.57 30.32 -12.83
C GLU A 21 22.24 29.00 -13.27
N ALA A 22 21.63 28.24 -14.18
CA ALA A 22 22.16 26.96 -14.65
C ALA A 22 23.55 27.12 -15.31
N GLU A 23 24.55 26.42 -14.75
CA GLU A 23 25.98 26.65 -15.01
C GLU A 23 26.43 26.40 -16.45
N ASN A 24 25.79 25.47 -17.16
CA ASN A 24 26.28 24.99 -18.45
C ASN A 24 25.37 25.35 -19.64
N VAL A 25 24.40 26.25 -19.46
CA VAL A 25 23.43 26.60 -20.52
C VAL A 25 24.12 27.20 -21.75
N GLN A 26 25.22 27.94 -21.56
CA GLN A 26 25.97 28.58 -22.65
C GLN A 26 26.61 27.58 -23.62
N ASN A 27 26.97 26.39 -23.15
CA ASN A 27 27.60 25.34 -23.98
C ASN A 27 26.59 24.34 -24.55
N LEU A 28 25.30 24.49 -24.22
CA LEU A 28 24.25 23.56 -24.58
C LEU A 28 23.31 24.17 -25.59
N ARG A 29 22.68 23.32 -26.41
CA ARG A 29 21.64 23.77 -27.32
C ARG A 29 20.51 24.43 -26.53
N THR A 30 19.96 25.53 -27.07
CA THR A 30 18.80 26.20 -26.48
C THR A 30 17.67 25.20 -26.19
N GLY A 31 17.17 25.22 -24.94
CA GLY A 31 16.12 24.31 -24.48
C GLY A 31 16.60 22.90 -24.12
N TYR A 32 17.90 22.60 -24.11
CA TYR A 32 18.46 21.27 -23.81
C TYR A 32 17.81 20.61 -22.59
N TYR A 33 17.82 21.27 -21.44
CA TYR A 33 17.24 20.72 -20.20
C TYR A 33 15.72 20.52 -20.30
N THR A 34 15.01 21.42 -21.00
CA THR A 34 13.57 21.30 -21.28
C THR A 34 13.29 20.06 -22.15
N PHE A 35 14.10 19.82 -23.18
CA PHE A 35 14.01 18.62 -24.01
C PHE A 35 14.40 17.36 -23.25
N SER A 36 15.41 17.43 -22.36
CA SER A 36 15.82 16.30 -21.51
C SER A 36 14.73 15.88 -20.52
N CYS A 37 13.83 16.79 -20.14
CA CYS A 37 12.68 16.46 -19.30
C CYS A 37 11.58 15.70 -20.06
N ALA A 38 11.52 15.82 -21.38
CA ALA A 38 10.45 15.24 -22.18
C ALA A 38 10.47 13.70 -22.10
N GLY A 39 9.36 13.11 -21.65
CA GLY A 39 9.21 11.66 -21.53
C GLY A 39 9.99 11.00 -20.38
N LYS A 40 10.67 11.79 -19.52
CA LYS A 40 11.36 11.27 -18.33
C LYS A 40 10.44 11.30 -17.11
N ARG A 41 10.66 10.37 -16.18
CA ARG A 41 9.96 10.32 -14.89
C ARG A 41 10.41 11.49 -14.00
N GLU A 42 9.53 11.95 -13.13
CA GLU A 42 9.79 13.10 -12.25
C GLU A 42 11.01 12.89 -11.36
N ASP A 43 11.24 11.67 -10.85
CA ASP A 43 12.41 11.36 -10.03
C ASP A 43 13.73 11.51 -10.79
N TRP A 44 13.73 11.18 -12.09
CA TRP A 44 14.88 11.38 -12.96
C TRP A 44 15.12 12.87 -13.20
N ILE A 45 14.06 13.64 -13.48
CA ILE A 45 14.13 15.09 -13.66
C ILE A 45 14.64 15.76 -12.38
N LYS A 46 14.13 15.34 -11.22
CA LYS A 46 14.51 15.84 -9.91
C LYS A 46 16.02 15.71 -9.67
N VAL A 47 16.58 14.52 -9.91
CA VAL A 47 18.01 14.27 -9.66
C VAL A 47 18.90 14.84 -10.76
N TYR A 48 18.61 14.53 -12.02
CA TYR A 48 19.52 14.78 -13.13
C TYR A 48 19.32 16.14 -13.81
N VAL A 49 18.18 16.79 -13.61
CA VAL A 49 17.91 18.13 -14.17
C VAL A 49 17.85 19.18 -13.08
N ARG A 50 17.12 18.94 -11.98
CA ARG A 50 16.97 19.94 -10.91
C ARG A 50 18.09 19.93 -9.87
N ALA A 51 19.05 19.01 -9.99
CA ALA A 51 20.14 18.83 -9.03
C ALA A 51 19.65 18.63 -7.59
N GLU A 52 18.44 18.09 -7.41
CA GLU A 52 17.87 17.82 -6.09
C GLU A 52 18.28 16.42 -5.61
N TYR A 53 18.46 16.27 -4.30
CA TYR A 53 18.71 14.96 -3.71
C TYR A 53 17.57 13.97 -4.00
N GLY A 54 17.94 12.82 -4.57
CA GLY A 54 17.05 11.70 -4.79
C GLY A 54 17.69 10.39 -4.35
N SER A 55 16.85 9.41 -4.09
CA SER A 55 17.27 8.06 -3.76
C SER A 55 17.60 7.29 -5.04
N LEU A 56 18.84 6.83 -5.17
CA LEU A 56 19.24 5.88 -6.21
C LEU A 56 18.59 4.52 -5.92
N MET A 57 17.55 4.17 -6.69
CA MET A 57 16.94 2.84 -6.66
C MET A 57 17.63 1.98 -7.73
N THR A 58 18.38 0.97 -7.31
CA THR A 58 19.17 0.10 -8.20
C THR A 58 18.44 -1.14 -8.67
N GLY A 59 17.27 -1.45 -8.09
CA GLY A 59 16.44 -2.59 -8.46
C GLY A 59 15.41 -2.26 -9.54
N LYS A 60 14.74 -3.31 -10.04
CA LYS A 60 13.62 -3.16 -10.98
C LYS A 60 12.34 -2.94 -10.18
N PRO A 61 11.57 -1.85 -10.38
CA PRO A 61 10.29 -1.64 -9.70
C PRO A 61 9.36 -2.84 -9.92
N VAL A 62 8.65 -3.26 -8.87
CA VAL A 62 7.66 -4.34 -8.98
C VAL A 62 6.48 -3.92 -9.86
N TYR A 63 6.09 -2.64 -9.78
CA TYR A 63 4.95 -2.08 -10.50
C TYR A 63 5.36 -0.98 -11.50
N PRO A 64 6.04 -1.31 -12.62
CA PRO A 64 6.44 -0.33 -13.62
C PRO A 64 5.27 0.40 -14.30
N GLN A 65 4.08 -0.20 -14.30
CA GLN A 65 2.82 0.37 -14.79
C GLN A 65 2.27 1.49 -13.90
N PHE A 66 2.74 1.60 -12.64
CA PHE A 66 2.33 2.71 -11.80
C PHE A 66 2.87 4.03 -12.35
N ASN A 67 1.93 4.93 -12.61
CA ASN A 67 2.20 6.30 -13.00
C ASN A 67 1.63 7.22 -11.92
N ASP A 68 2.53 7.94 -11.23
CA ASP A 68 2.20 8.81 -10.11
C ASP A 68 1.17 9.89 -10.48
N ARG A 69 1.26 10.49 -11.67
CA ARG A 69 0.32 11.53 -12.12
C ARG A 69 -1.06 10.97 -12.46
N LEU A 70 -1.15 9.69 -12.81
CA LEU A 70 -2.40 9.04 -13.18
C LEU A 70 -3.06 8.42 -11.94
N HIS A 71 -2.31 7.66 -11.16
CA HIS A 71 -2.83 6.80 -10.09
C HIS A 71 -2.87 7.46 -8.72
N VAL A 72 -2.30 8.66 -8.55
CA VAL A 72 -2.44 9.44 -7.30
C VAL A 72 -3.50 10.49 -7.51
N SER A 73 -4.46 10.58 -6.59
CA SER A 73 -5.47 11.64 -6.65
C SER A 73 -4.87 13.01 -6.33
N ASP A 74 -5.27 14.03 -7.07
CA ASP A 74 -4.88 15.43 -6.82
C ASP A 74 -5.40 15.95 -5.47
N LYS A 75 -6.44 15.30 -4.91
CA LYS A 75 -7.07 15.68 -3.65
C LYS A 75 -7.19 14.47 -2.73
N PRO A 76 -7.25 14.67 -1.41
CA PRO A 76 -7.58 13.59 -0.49
C PRO A 76 -8.91 12.92 -0.89
N LEU A 77 -8.87 11.60 -1.02
CA LEU A 77 -10.01 10.76 -1.30
C LEU A 77 -10.94 10.74 -0.09
N LYS A 78 -12.22 10.95 -0.34
CA LYS A 78 -13.27 10.75 0.66
C LYS A 78 -13.85 9.36 0.49
N ALA A 79 -14.06 8.67 1.62
CA ALA A 79 -14.80 7.42 1.62
C ALA A 79 -16.22 7.65 1.10
N MET A 80 -16.68 6.76 0.23
CA MET A 80 -18.00 6.85 -0.39
C MET A 80 -19.01 6.11 0.48
N ARG A 81 -20.03 6.82 0.97
CA ARG A 81 -21.15 6.22 1.71
C ARG A 81 -21.84 5.15 0.84
N GLY A 82 -22.35 4.10 1.48
CA GLY A 82 -23.00 3.00 0.76
C GLY A 82 -22.02 2.01 0.10
N VAL A 83 -20.71 2.18 0.33
CA VAL A 83 -19.67 1.28 -0.18
C VAL A 83 -18.84 0.75 0.97
N ALA A 84 -18.67 -0.57 0.99
CA ALA A 84 -17.96 -1.25 2.06
C ALA A 84 -16.48 -0.83 2.11
N ILE A 85 -15.97 -0.60 3.32
CA ILE A 85 -14.54 -0.48 3.54
C ILE A 85 -13.95 -1.89 3.67
N ARG A 86 -12.86 -2.12 2.94
CA ARG A 86 -12.08 -3.36 3.01
C ARG A 86 -10.65 -3.08 3.43
N LEU A 87 -10.19 -3.79 4.45
CA LEU A 87 -8.85 -3.69 5.00
C LEU A 87 -7.94 -4.77 4.39
N GLY A 88 -6.71 -4.41 4.09
CA GLY A 88 -5.64 -5.35 3.76
C GLY A 88 -4.64 -5.41 4.90
N TRP A 89 -4.27 -6.62 5.34
CA TRP A 89 -3.38 -6.83 6.48
C TRP A 89 -2.12 -7.63 6.12
N ASP A 90 -0.97 -7.09 6.48
CA ASP A 90 0.30 -7.82 6.58
C ASP A 90 0.66 -8.01 8.05
N PHE A 91 0.87 -9.25 8.44
CA PHE A 91 1.16 -9.64 9.82
C PHE A 91 2.67 -9.76 10.04
N GLY A 92 3.12 -9.40 11.23
CA GLY A 92 4.53 -9.52 11.62
C GLY A 92 4.91 -8.53 12.70
N LEU A 93 6.22 -8.40 12.95
CA LEU A 93 6.77 -7.40 13.89
C LEU A 93 6.68 -5.96 13.36
N THR A 94 6.39 -5.80 12.07
CA THR A 94 6.17 -4.53 11.39
C THR A 94 4.82 -4.58 10.68
N PRO A 95 3.69 -4.62 11.43
CA PRO A 95 2.39 -4.83 10.84
C PRO A 95 1.96 -3.64 9.99
N ALA A 96 1.20 -3.92 8.94
CA ALA A 96 0.63 -2.90 8.06
C ALA A 96 -0.85 -3.18 7.80
N CYS A 97 -1.65 -2.12 7.80
CA CYS A 97 -3.07 -2.16 7.48
C CYS A 97 -3.39 -1.10 6.42
N ILE A 98 -3.93 -1.52 5.28
CA ILE A 98 -4.30 -0.65 4.16
C ILE A 98 -5.81 -0.57 4.06
N VAL A 99 -6.34 0.65 4.09
CA VAL A 99 -7.79 0.92 4.01
C VAL A 99 -8.16 1.16 2.55
N THR A 100 -9.13 0.40 2.04
CA THR A 100 -9.58 0.52 0.65
C THR A 100 -11.10 0.51 0.51
N GLN A 101 -11.59 1.00 -0.65
CA GLN A 101 -12.95 0.80 -1.12
C GLN A 101 -12.92 0.39 -2.60
N LEU A 102 -13.67 -0.66 -2.95
CA LEU A 102 -13.95 -0.96 -4.35
C LEU A 102 -15.28 -0.31 -4.72
N THR A 103 -15.22 0.71 -5.57
CA THR A 103 -16.43 1.40 -6.04
C THR A 103 -17.32 0.43 -6.86
N PRO A 104 -18.65 0.66 -6.95
CA PRO A 104 -19.54 -0.16 -7.78
C PRO A 104 -19.13 -0.22 -9.26
N ARG A 105 -18.37 0.77 -9.73
CA ARG A 105 -17.86 0.83 -11.10
C ARG A 105 -16.55 0.05 -11.30
N GLY A 106 -15.96 -0.48 -10.22
CA GLY A 106 -14.75 -1.30 -10.26
C GLY A 106 -13.43 -0.55 -10.04
N GLN A 107 -13.47 0.74 -9.64
CA GLN A 107 -12.29 1.48 -9.22
C GLN A 107 -11.94 1.15 -7.76
N LEU A 108 -10.72 0.65 -7.52
CA LEU A 108 -10.13 0.41 -6.20
C LEU A 108 -9.50 1.71 -5.67
N ARG A 109 -10.09 2.28 -4.64
CA ARG A 109 -9.61 3.47 -3.95
C ARG A 109 -8.83 3.07 -2.71
N VAL A 110 -7.55 3.44 -2.65
CA VAL A 110 -6.70 3.25 -1.48
C VAL A 110 -6.74 4.53 -0.65
N LEU A 111 -7.45 4.49 0.48
CA LEU A 111 -7.83 5.67 1.25
C LEU A 111 -6.78 6.05 2.29
N ARG A 112 -6.21 5.06 2.99
CA ARG A 112 -5.22 5.26 4.07
C ARG A 112 -4.26 4.08 4.16
N GLU A 113 -3.08 4.37 4.69
CA GLU A 113 -2.09 3.38 5.13
C GLU A 113 -1.83 3.57 6.63
N PHE A 114 -1.82 2.48 7.38
CA PHE A 114 -1.35 2.41 8.75
C PHE A 114 -0.19 1.44 8.81
N ILE A 115 0.91 1.86 9.41
CA ILE A 115 2.15 1.08 9.47
C ILE A 115 2.76 1.30 10.85
N ALA A 116 3.15 0.23 11.52
CA ALA A 116 3.89 0.30 12.77
C ALA A 116 5.19 -0.50 12.65
N GLU A 117 6.21 -0.09 13.39
CA GLU A 117 7.48 -0.80 13.52
C GLU A 117 7.60 -1.32 14.95
N ARG A 118 8.08 -2.55 15.11
CA ARG A 118 8.33 -3.18 16.42
C ARG A 118 7.08 -3.22 17.31
N MET A 119 5.94 -3.57 16.74
CA MET A 119 4.65 -3.62 17.43
C MET A 119 3.90 -4.91 17.07
N GLY A 120 3.29 -5.55 18.07
CA GLY A 120 2.46 -6.73 17.84
C GLY A 120 1.11 -6.37 17.19
N VAL A 121 0.48 -7.34 16.53
CA VAL A 121 -0.80 -7.14 15.81
C VAL A 121 -1.92 -6.67 16.75
N GLU A 122 -2.01 -7.20 17.97
CA GLU A 122 -3.01 -6.78 18.96
C GLU A 122 -2.86 -5.30 19.32
N GLN A 123 -1.65 -4.91 19.73
CA GLN A 123 -1.35 -3.54 20.10
C GLN A 123 -1.56 -2.57 18.93
N PHE A 124 -1.10 -2.95 17.73
CA PHE A 124 -1.29 -2.16 16.52
C PHE A 124 -2.77 -1.96 16.19
N THR A 125 -3.58 -2.99 16.38
CA THR A 125 -5.02 -2.93 16.15
C THR A 125 -5.72 -2.01 17.14
N ARG A 126 -5.45 -2.21 18.44
CA ARG A 126 -6.11 -1.49 19.54
C ARG A 126 -5.69 -0.02 19.61
N ASP A 127 -4.39 0.26 19.48
CA ASP A 127 -3.82 1.57 19.78
C ASP A 127 -3.72 2.46 18.53
N VAL A 128 -3.64 1.87 17.33
CA VAL A 128 -3.45 2.61 16.07
C VAL A 128 -4.65 2.48 15.14
N VAL A 129 -4.97 1.27 14.70
CA VAL A 129 -5.94 1.08 13.61
C VAL A 129 -7.36 1.43 14.04
N LYS A 130 -7.88 0.84 15.13
CA LYS A 130 -9.27 1.08 15.58
C LYS A 130 -9.56 2.54 15.90
N PRO A 131 -8.73 3.27 16.68
CA PRO A 131 -9.00 4.68 16.96
C PRO A 131 -9.05 5.54 15.69
N GLN A 132 -8.15 5.28 14.74
CA GLN A 132 -8.12 6.00 13.47
C GLN A 132 -9.32 5.67 12.60
N LEU A 133 -9.75 4.40 12.53
CA LEU A 133 -10.94 4.01 11.79
C LEU A 133 -12.20 4.67 12.37
N ARG A 134 -12.36 4.69 13.70
CA ARG A 134 -13.49 5.37 14.37
C ARG A 134 -13.52 6.87 14.06
N ALA A 135 -12.36 7.51 14.05
CA ALA A 135 -12.28 8.95 13.80
C ALA A 135 -12.50 9.32 12.33
N LEU A 136 -11.96 8.52 11.40
CA LEU A 136 -11.98 8.82 9.96
C LEU A 136 -13.24 8.29 9.26
N TYR A 137 -13.81 7.19 9.76
CA TYR A 137 -14.92 6.46 9.13
C TYR A 137 -16.04 6.14 10.15
N PRO A 138 -16.59 7.16 10.85
CA PRO A 138 -17.58 6.95 11.91
C PRO A 138 -18.91 6.36 11.43
N GLU A 139 -19.15 6.34 10.12
CA GLU A 139 -20.38 5.83 9.51
C GLU A 139 -20.34 4.33 9.21
N TRP A 140 -19.18 3.70 9.35
CA TRP A 140 -19.03 2.26 9.16
C TRP A 140 -18.85 1.57 10.50
N THR A 141 -19.53 0.44 10.66
CA THR A 141 -19.44 -0.38 11.85
C THR A 141 -18.15 -1.19 11.80
N LEU A 142 -17.35 -1.08 12.86
CA LEU A 142 -16.12 -1.86 13.02
C LEU A 142 -16.41 -3.30 13.37
N GLU A 143 -17.32 -3.49 14.33
CA GLU A 143 -17.71 -4.78 14.85
C GLU A 143 -18.64 -5.45 13.85
N TRP A 144 -18.34 -6.71 13.55
CA TRP A 144 -19.17 -7.49 12.65
C TRP A 144 -20.54 -7.74 13.27
N ASP A 145 -21.58 -7.42 12.51
CA ASP A 145 -22.97 -7.59 12.88
C ASP A 145 -23.69 -8.32 11.75
N GLU A 146 -24.30 -9.47 12.08
CA GLU A 146 -24.96 -10.34 11.11
C GLU A 146 -26.23 -9.72 10.52
N ASP A 147 -26.86 -8.82 11.26
CA ASP A 147 -28.08 -8.14 10.87
C ASP A 147 -27.81 -6.87 10.04
N GLN A 148 -26.56 -6.38 10.02
CA GLN A 148 -26.16 -5.20 9.23
C GLN A 148 -25.75 -5.56 7.80
N ALA A 149 -25.97 -4.64 6.88
CA ALA A 149 -25.59 -4.86 5.50
C ALA A 149 -24.05 -4.83 5.36
N GLU A 150 -23.49 -5.68 4.51
CA GLU A 150 -22.02 -5.76 4.34
C GLU A 150 -21.36 -4.44 3.92
N TRP A 151 -22.11 -3.54 3.27
CA TRP A 151 -21.62 -2.24 2.81
C TRP A 151 -21.53 -1.20 3.94
N GLU A 152 -22.14 -1.48 5.09
CA GLU A 152 -22.07 -0.68 6.33
C GLU A 152 -20.90 -1.11 7.21
N GLN A 153 -20.25 -2.24 6.90
CA GLN A 153 -19.27 -2.88 7.78
C GLN A 153 -17.84 -2.76 7.27
N ILE A 154 -16.89 -2.66 8.20
CA ILE A 154 -15.46 -2.74 7.94
C ILE A 154 -15.03 -4.20 8.08
N THR A 155 -14.68 -4.82 6.96
CA THR A 155 -14.10 -6.18 6.94
C THR A 155 -12.83 -6.19 6.10
N GLY A 156 -12.21 -7.34 5.87
CA GLY A 156 -11.02 -7.36 5.02
C GLY A 156 -10.34 -8.70 4.88
N TRP A 157 -9.13 -8.64 4.35
CA TRP A 157 -8.29 -9.78 4.10
C TRP A 157 -6.87 -9.61 4.61
N GLY A 158 -6.23 -10.73 4.97
CA GLY A 158 -4.83 -10.76 5.37
C GLY A 158 -4.09 -12.02 4.92
N ASP A 159 -2.81 -12.09 5.28
CA ASP A 159 -1.94 -13.21 4.93
C ASP A 159 -2.46 -14.55 5.49
N PRO A 160 -2.72 -15.58 4.66
CA PRO A 160 -3.12 -16.91 5.11
C PRO A 160 -2.15 -17.56 6.09
N ALA A 161 -0.86 -17.19 6.07
CA ALA A 161 0.10 -17.70 7.04
C ALA A 161 -0.20 -17.24 8.48
N GLY A 162 -0.97 -16.17 8.67
CA GLY A 162 -1.43 -15.69 9.99
C GLY A 162 -2.41 -16.62 10.71
N VAL A 163 -2.81 -17.74 10.07
CA VAL A 163 -3.58 -18.83 10.68
C VAL A 163 -2.71 -19.73 11.55
N ALA A 164 -1.39 -19.73 11.36
CA ALA A 164 -0.48 -20.40 12.28
C ALA A 164 -0.48 -19.64 13.61
N ALA A 165 -0.69 -20.34 14.73
CA ALA A 165 -0.54 -19.77 16.05
C ALA A 165 0.89 -19.22 16.22
N SER A 166 1.02 -18.11 16.93
CA SER A 166 2.36 -17.64 17.29
C SER A 166 3.00 -18.62 18.27
N ASP A 167 4.33 -18.80 18.21
CA ASP A 167 5.06 -19.68 19.15
C ASP A 167 4.97 -19.22 20.62
N THR A 168 4.35 -18.07 20.92
CA THR A 168 4.35 -17.42 22.24
C THR A 168 2.95 -17.33 22.86
N ASP A 169 1.95 -17.01 22.06
CA ASP A 169 0.53 -17.00 22.42
C ASP A 169 -0.20 -17.87 21.40
N GLU A 170 -0.89 -18.93 21.85
CA GLU A 170 -1.62 -19.90 21.02
C GLU A 170 -2.73 -19.28 20.12
N LYS A 171 -2.89 -17.95 20.13
CA LYS A 171 -3.80 -17.20 19.28
C LYS A 171 -3.20 -16.91 17.90
N THR A 172 -4.01 -17.13 16.88
CA THR A 172 -3.73 -16.72 15.49
C THR A 172 -3.88 -15.20 15.34
N CYS A 173 -3.25 -14.60 14.33
CA CYS A 173 -3.42 -13.17 14.05
C CYS A 173 -4.89 -12.82 13.76
N PHE A 174 -5.62 -13.74 13.12
CA PHE A 174 -7.05 -13.58 12.83
C PHE A 174 -7.92 -13.65 14.08
N SER A 175 -7.61 -14.52 15.04
CA SER A 175 -8.33 -14.56 16.32
C SER A 175 -8.09 -13.29 17.14
N ILE A 176 -6.87 -12.76 17.13
CA ILE A 176 -6.56 -11.47 17.78
C ILE A 176 -7.40 -10.35 17.19
N LEU A 177 -7.45 -10.26 15.86
CA LEU A 177 -8.26 -9.24 15.18
C LEU A 177 -9.75 -9.39 15.47
N ARG A 178 -10.25 -10.63 15.51
CA ARG A 178 -11.65 -10.92 15.86
C ARG A 178 -11.98 -10.55 17.30
N ASP A 179 -11.09 -10.85 18.26
CA ASP A 179 -11.22 -10.44 19.66
C ASP A 179 -11.26 -8.91 19.79
N GLU A 180 -10.53 -8.21 18.91
CA GLU A 180 -10.58 -6.75 18.77
C GLU A 180 -11.79 -6.25 17.95
N GLY A 181 -12.69 -7.13 17.53
CA GLY A 181 -13.92 -6.76 16.82
C GLY A 181 -13.70 -6.43 15.34
N LEU A 182 -12.61 -6.86 14.71
CA LEU A 182 -12.38 -6.73 13.27
C LEU A 182 -12.54 -8.07 12.56
N ASP A 183 -13.48 -8.16 11.62
CA ASP A 183 -13.67 -9.36 10.81
C ASP A 183 -12.74 -9.35 9.60
N ILE A 184 -11.54 -9.90 9.80
CA ILE A 184 -10.53 -10.10 8.76
C ILE A 184 -10.41 -11.59 8.45
N THR A 185 -10.40 -11.94 7.17
CA THR A 185 -10.33 -13.32 6.70
C THR A 185 -9.04 -13.58 5.92
N PRO A 186 -8.51 -14.81 5.89
CA PRO A 186 -7.36 -15.11 5.05
C PRO A 186 -7.72 -15.01 3.56
N THR A 187 -6.79 -14.57 2.72
CA THR A 187 -6.97 -14.70 1.26
C THR A 187 -6.90 -16.16 0.82
N ARG A 188 -7.31 -16.45 -0.43
CA ARG A 188 -7.24 -17.82 -0.99
C ARG A 188 -5.81 -18.34 -1.22
N THR A 189 -4.83 -17.44 -1.31
CA THR A 189 -3.43 -17.79 -1.59
C THR A 189 -2.49 -16.68 -1.13
N ASN A 190 -1.27 -17.07 -0.74
CA ASN A 190 -0.17 -16.14 -0.47
C ASN A 190 0.87 -16.08 -1.62
N ALA A 191 0.62 -16.78 -2.73
CA ALA A 191 1.55 -16.87 -3.85
C ALA A 191 1.88 -15.47 -4.41
N PRO A 192 3.17 -15.04 -4.40
CA PRO A 192 3.55 -13.68 -4.83
C PRO A 192 3.06 -13.29 -6.22
N ILE A 193 3.10 -14.22 -7.18
CA ILE A 193 2.62 -13.96 -8.56
C ILE A 193 1.14 -13.58 -8.57
N ALA A 194 0.30 -14.32 -7.83
CA ALA A 194 -1.13 -14.05 -7.76
C ALA A 194 -1.44 -12.74 -7.02
N ARG A 195 -0.70 -12.48 -5.94
CA ARG A 195 -0.83 -11.27 -5.11
C ARG A 195 -0.40 -10.00 -5.87
N ILE A 196 0.77 -10.03 -6.49
CA ILE A 196 1.28 -8.95 -7.33
C ILE A 196 0.32 -8.72 -8.49
N GLY A 197 0.01 -9.77 -9.26
CA GLY A 197 -0.89 -9.70 -10.42
C GLY A 197 -2.28 -9.14 -10.09
N ALA A 198 -2.75 -9.30 -8.86
CA ALA A 198 -4.00 -8.70 -8.42
C ALA A 198 -3.95 -7.17 -8.37
N VAL A 199 -2.84 -6.58 -7.90
CA VAL A 199 -2.62 -5.13 -7.93
C VAL A 199 -2.39 -4.67 -9.36
N GLU A 200 -1.62 -5.43 -10.14
CA GLU A 200 -1.33 -5.09 -11.54
C GLU A 200 -2.61 -4.96 -12.37
N SER A 201 -3.60 -5.84 -12.14
CA SER A 201 -4.85 -5.80 -12.88
C SER A 201 -5.62 -4.48 -12.67
N PHE A 202 -5.53 -3.84 -11.50
CA PHE A 202 -6.13 -2.53 -11.27
C PHE A 202 -5.29 -1.39 -11.86
N LEU A 203 -3.97 -1.52 -11.87
CA LEU A 203 -3.07 -0.48 -12.42
C LEU A 203 -3.15 -0.36 -13.94
N VAL A 204 -3.44 -1.45 -14.66
CA VAL A 204 -3.48 -1.43 -16.14
C VAL A 204 -4.87 -1.11 -16.71
N ARG A 205 -5.91 -1.11 -15.88
CA ARG A 205 -7.30 -0.88 -16.31
C ARG A 205 -7.72 0.56 -16.13
N MET A 206 -8.65 0.99 -16.98
CA MET A 206 -9.39 2.24 -16.85
C MET A 206 -10.86 1.93 -16.56
N VAL A 207 -11.49 2.73 -15.71
CA VAL A 207 -12.90 2.69 -15.35
C VAL A 207 -13.46 4.09 -15.62
N ASP A 208 -14.37 4.21 -16.58
CA ASP A 208 -15.00 5.48 -16.99
C ASP A 208 -14.00 6.63 -17.29
N GLY A 209 -12.84 6.29 -17.87
CA GLY A 209 -11.81 7.28 -18.21
C GLY A 209 -10.87 7.65 -17.07
N GLU A 210 -11.06 7.10 -15.87
CA GLU A 210 -10.14 7.19 -14.73
C GLU A 210 -9.37 5.86 -14.53
N PRO A 211 -8.21 5.84 -13.88
CA PRO A 211 -7.54 4.57 -13.56
C PRO A 211 -8.37 3.73 -12.60
N ALA A 212 -8.30 2.40 -12.75
CA ALA A 212 -9.00 1.47 -11.88
C ALA A 212 -8.35 1.32 -10.51
N LEU A 213 -7.13 1.82 -10.30
CA LEU A 213 -6.55 2.04 -8.97
C LEU A 213 -6.31 3.52 -8.75
N LEU A 214 -6.82 4.06 -7.65
CA LEU A 214 -6.60 5.43 -7.24
C LEU A 214 -6.09 5.50 -5.80
N LEU A 215 -4.92 6.10 -5.61
CA LEU A 215 -4.23 6.22 -4.34
C LEU A 215 -4.44 7.61 -3.74
N ASP A 216 -4.85 7.66 -2.47
CA ASP A 216 -4.89 8.90 -1.72
C ASP A 216 -3.47 9.49 -1.54
N PRO A 217 -3.26 10.80 -1.75
CA PRO A 217 -1.93 11.42 -1.65
C PRO A 217 -1.29 11.34 -0.26
N SER A 218 -2.06 11.04 0.79
CA SER A 218 -1.55 10.82 2.15
C SER A 218 -0.89 9.46 2.35
N CYS A 219 -1.09 8.50 1.45
CA CYS A 219 -0.46 7.17 1.46
C CYS A 219 1.00 7.24 0.96
N LYS A 220 1.84 7.96 1.72
CA LYS A 220 3.21 8.34 1.32
C LYS A 220 4.14 7.13 1.13
N THR A 221 3.98 6.08 1.93
CA THR A 221 4.84 4.90 1.93
C THR A 221 4.50 4.01 0.75
N LEU A 222 3.22 3.73 0.52
CA LEU A 222 2.76 3.05 -0.69
C LEU A 222 3.18 3.81 -1.95
N ARG A 223 2.96 5.13 -2.00
CA ARG A 223 3.37 5.98 -3.13
C ARG A 223 4.87 5.89 -3.42
N LYS A 224 5.72 5.95 -2.38
CA LYS A 224 7.18 5.77 -2.53
C LYS A 224 7.54 4.35 -2.97
N GLY A 225 6.85 3.33 -2.45
CA GLY A 225 7.04 1.95 -2.85
C GLY A 225 6.71 1.74 -4.33
N PHE A 226 5.57 2.26 -4.80
CA PHE A 226 5.16 2.24 -6.20
C PHE A 226 6.14 2.97 -7.13
N ASN A 227 6.72 4.08 -6.68
CA ASN A 227 7.71 4.83 -7.44
C ASN A 227 9.13 4.20 -7.44
N GLY A 228 9.29 2.99 -6.91
CA GLY A 228 10.53 2.21 -7.02
C GLY A 228 11.10 1.74 -5.68
N GLY A 229 10.54 2.17 -4.54
CA GLY A 229 10.95 1.64 -3.23
C GLY A 229 10.63 0.15 -3.06
N TYR A 230 9.59 -0.35 -3.73
CA TYR A 230 9.25 -1.77 -3.79
C TYR A 230 9.77 -2.35 -5.11
N GLN A 231 10.85 -3.12 -5.02
CA GLN A 231 11.67 -3.51 -6.17
C GLN A 231 12.16 -4.96 -6.08
N LEU A 232 12.41 -5.57 -7.24
CA LEU A 232 13.16 -6.80 -7.41
C LEU A 232 14.66 -6.47 -7.32
N ARG A 233 15.40 -7.23 -6.52
CA ARG A 233 16.84 -7.00 -6.32
C ARG A 233 17.62 -7.54 -7.52
N LYS A 234 18.61 -6.77 -8.02
CA LYS A 234 19.54 -7.25 -9.04
C LYS A 234 20.48 -8.30 -8.45
N MET A 235 20.56 -9.45 -9.09
CA MET A 235 21.49 -10.52 -8.75
C MET A 235 22.86 -10.20 -9.35
N GLN A 236 23.92 -10.38 -8.57
CA GLN A 236 25.30 -10.20 -9.03
C GLN A 236 25.77 -11.46 -9.78
N VAL A 237 25.25 -11.65 -11.00
CA VAL A 237 25.71 -12.71 -11.90
C VAL A 237 26.51 -12.08 -13.03
N ALA A 238 27.70 -12.60 -13.31
CA ALA A 238 28.55 -12.09 -14.39
C ALA A 238 27.90 -12.35 -15.76
N GLY A 239 27.80 -11.32 -16.60
CA GLY A 239 27.39 -11.42 -18.00
C GLY A 239 25.90 -11.17 -18.32
N GLU A 240 24.98 -11.23 -17.34
CA GLU A 240 23.55 -10.98 -17.57
C GLU A 240 22.89 -10.22 -16.40
N GLU A 241 22.00 -9.27 -16.71
CA GLU A 241 21.14 -8.66 -15.70
C GLU A 241 20.04 -9.64 -15.27
N ARG A 242 20.27 -10.35 -14.17
CA ARG A 242 19.25 -11.17 -13.52
C ARG A 242 18.68 -10.47 -12.29
N TYR A 243 17.40 -10.65 -12.04
CA TYR A 243 16.69 -10.10 -10.88
C TYR A 243 16.08 -11.23 -10.07
N THR A 244 15.85 -11.00 -8.77
CA THR A 244 15.14 -11.97 -7.92
C THR A 244 13.71 -12.18 -8.40
N GLU A 245 13.18 -13.40 -8.23
CA GLU A 245 11.78 -13.69 -8.55
C GLU A 245 10.80 -13.02 -7.58
N LYS A 246 11.23 -12.80 -6.34
CA LYS A 246 10.44 -12.14 -5.29
C LYS A 246 10.96 -10.73 -5.03
N PRO A 247 10.08 -9.77 -4.69
CA PRO A 247 10.47 -8.45 -4.23
C PRO A 247 11.36 -8.51 -3.00
N ASP A 248 12.26 -7.53 -2.89
CA ASP A 248 13.12 -7.40 -1.73
C ASP A 248 12.31 -7.02 -0.49
N LYS A 249 12.59 -7.68 0.65
CA LYS A 249 11.93 -7.35 1.92
C LYS A 249 12.54 -6.06 2.46
N ASN A 250 11.72 -5.04 2.62
CA ASN A 250 12.13 -3.74 3.12
C ASN A 250 10.93 -3.01 3.74
N ARG A 251 11.13 -1.78 4.23
CA ARG A 251 10.05 -0.96 4.80
C ARG A 251 8.84 -0.70 3.88
N PHE A 252 8.98 -0.93 2.57
CA PHE A 252 7.90 -0.82 1.60
C PHE A 252 7.23 -2.16 1.31
N SER A 253 7.82 -3.30 1.67
CA SER A 253 7.21 -4.61 1.40
C SER A 253 5.94 -4.82 2.21
N HIS A 254 5.93 -4.51 3.51
CA HIS A 254 4.77 -4.75 4.38
C HIS A 254 3.49 -4.04 3.92
N PRO A 255 3.51 -2.72 3.64
CA PRO A 255 2.32 -2.02 3.15
C PRO A 255 1.88 -2.52 1.77
N HIS A 256 2.84 -2.90 0.90
CA HIS A 256 2.54 -3.46 -0.42
C HIS A 256 1.95 -4.87 -0.31
N ASP A 257 2.44 -5.72 0.58
CA ASP A 257 1.90 -7.04 0.85
C ASP A 257 0.45 -6.93 1.34
N ALA A 258 0.18 -6.04 2.31
CA ALA A 258 -1.17 -5.72 2.78
C ALA A 258 -2.10 -5.25 1.64
N LEU A 259 -1.63 -4.34 0.77
CA LEU A 259 -2.38 -3.90 -0.40
C LEU A 259 -2.66 -5.05 -1.38
N GLN A 260 -1.70 -5.94 -1.59
CA GLN A 260 -1.87 -7.10 -2.46
C GLN A 260 -2.93 -8.06 -1.93
N TYR A 261 -2.99 -8.29 -0.61
CA TYR A 261 -4.01 -9.17 -0.02
C TYR A 261 -5.43 -8.62 -0.23
N VAL A 262 -5.65 -7.32 0.00
CA VAL A 262 -6.98 -6.71 -0.23
C VAL A 262 -7.33 -6.63 -1.72
N ALA A 263 -6.37 -6.33 -2.60
CA ALA A 263 -6.59 -6.35 -4.04
C ALA A 263 -6.93 -7.76 -4.55
N LEU A 264 -6.27 -8.79 -4.00
CA LEU A 264 -6.56 -10.19 -4.30
C LEU A 264 -7.97 -10.59 -3.83
N GLY A 265 -8.39 -10.14 -2.65
CA GLY A 265 -9.76 -10.33 -2.15
C GLY A 265 -10.81 -9.71 -3.06
N HIS A 266 -10.54 -8.52 -3.60
CA HIS A 266 -11.43 -7.82 -4.53
C HIS A 266 -11.53 -8.45 -5.94
N ASN A 267 -10.45 -9.01 -6.48
CA ASN A 267 -10.41 -9.52 -7.87
C ASN A 267 -11.18 -10.82 -8.10
N GLY A 268 -11.71 -11.44 -7.05
CA GLY A 268 -12.46 -12.66 -7.20
C GLY A 268 -12.31 -13.54 -5.99
N ASN A 269 -13.41 -13.61 -5.26
CA ASN A 269 -13.89 -14.82 -4.64
C ASN A 269 -15.04 -15.36 -5.51
N PRO A 270 -14.80 -15.95 -6.71
CA PRO A 270 -15.88 -16.49 -7.53
C PRO A 270 -16.40 -17.83 -6.99
N GLY A 271 -15.90 -18.28 -5.83
CA GLY A 271 -16.14 -19.59 -5.26
C GLY A 271 -16.39 -19.61 -3.74
N ALA A 272 -16.56 -18.46 -3.08
CA ALA A 272 -17.35 -18.45 -1.86
C ALA A 272 -18.82 -18.36 -2.26
N GLU A 273 -19.36 -19.49 -2.76
CA GLU A 273 -20.63 -19.90 -2.20
C GLU A 273 -20.49 -19.75 -0.69
N ARG A 274 -21.31 -18.89 -0.08
CA ARG A 274 -21.44 -18.83 1.37
C ARG A 274 -21.96 -20.20 1.82
N GLN A 275 -21.08 -21.18 1.96
CA GLN A 275 -21.35 -22.29 2.85
C GLN A 275 -21.15 -21.71 4.23
N SER A 276 -22.27 -21.30 4.82
CA SER A 276 -22.39 -20.92 6.21
C SER A 276 -22.11 -22.16 7.07
N ASP A 277 -20.87 -22.59 7.15
CA ASP A 277 -20.40 -23.57 8.13
C ASP A 277 -20.11 -22.85 9.47
N ARG A 278 -21.01 -21.94 9.85
CA ARG A 278 -21.09 -21.50 11.25
C ARG A 278 -22.05 -22.47 11.94
N PRO A 279 -21.61 -23.25 12.94
CA PRO A 279 -22.54 -24.05 13.72
C PRO A 279 -23.58 -23.09 14.31
N LYS A 280 -24.85 -23.27 13.90
CA LYS A 280 -25.98 -22.60 14.54
C LYS A 280 -25.94 -23.02 16.00
N ILE A 281 -25.47 -22.14 16.88
CA ILE A 281 -25.75 -22.27 18.30
C ILE A 281 -27.26 -22.02 18.41
N LEU A 282 -28.05 -23.09 18.39
CA LEU A 282 -29.48 -23.03 18.67
C LEU A 282 -29.62 -22.47 20.08
N GLY A 283 -29.88 -21.17 20.19
CA GLY A 283 -30.34 -20.56 21.42
C GLY A 283 -31.65 -21.25 21.81
N ALA A 284 -31.60 -22.05 22.87
CA ALA A 284 -32.78 -22.57 23.54
C ALA A 284 -33.57 -21.38 24.10
N ARG A 285 -34.46 -20.82 23.28
CA ARG A 285 -35.52 -19.92 23.74
C ARG A 285 -36.43 -20.74 24.65
N GLY A 286 -36.32 -20.49 25.94
CA GLY A 286 -37.23 -21.01 26.95
C GLY A 286 -38.66 -20.59 26.62
N TYR A 287 -39.54 -21.58 26.48
CA TYR A 287 -40.97 -21.36 26.49
C TYR A 287 -41.38 -20.86 27.88
N LYS A 288 -41.93 -19.65 27.97
CA LYS A 288 -42.76 -19.23 29.10
C LYS A 288 -44.12 -19.90 28.93
N ALA A 289 -44.47 -20.80 29.85
CA ALA A 289 -45.83 -21.23 30.04
C ALA A 289 -46.60 -20.14 30.82
N VAL A 290 -47.77 -19.77 30.30
CA VAL A 290 -48.90 -19.24 31.07
C VAL A 290 -50.03 -20.22 30.86
#